data_AF-A0A953QZP1-F1
#
_entry.id   AF-A0A953QZP1-F1
#
_cell.length_a   1.000
_cell.length_b   1.000
_cell.length_c   1.000
_cell.angle_alpha   90.00
_cell.angle_beta   90.00
_cell.angle_gamma   90.00
#
_symmetry.space_group_name_H-M   'P 1'
#
loop_
_entity.id
_entity.type
_entity.pdbx_description
1 polymer ?
#
loop_
_entity_poly.entity_id
_entity_poly.type
_entity_poly.pdbx_seq_one_letter_code
_entity_poly.pdbx_strand_id
1 'polypeptide(L)'
;MQELGNAINESLSDSDRIAAAIGEIKRAGYDVFLVLEATIGFNKRDENGEYEAEEEMEVESEAPPKRKFESTGRIKLTSQDHKFLKALKIAIEEDKS
;
A
#
# COMPACT_ATOMS: atom_id res chain seq x y z
N MET A 1 0.53 3.27 -20.58
CA MET A 1 1.60 3.56 -19.58
C MET A 1 2.30 4.88 -19.83
N GLN A 2 2.76 5.18 -21.06
CA GLN A 2 3.39 6.48 -21.37
C GLN A 2 2.49 7.68 -21.05
N GLU A 3 1.18 7.61 -21.31
CA GLU A 3 0.25 8.70 -21.01
C GLU A 3 0.17 9.03 -19.51
N LEU A 4 0.20 8.02 -18.64
CA LEU A 4 0.20 8.22 -17.20
C LEU A 4 1.51 8.83 -16.72
N GLY A 5 2.64 8.37 -17.27
CA GLY A 5 3.95 8.98 -17.02
C GLY A 5 3.98 10.45 -17.45
N ASN A 6 3.45 10.77 -18.63
CA ASN A 6 3.34 12.14 -19.13
C ASN A 6 2.44 12.98 -18.24
N ALA A 7 1.25 12.48 -17.85
CA ALA A 7 0.32 13.19 -16.99
C ALA A 7 0.89 13.48 -15.60
N ILE A 8 1.66 12.55 -15.03
CA ILE A 8 2.36 12.76 -13.76
C ILE A 8 3.43 13.84 -13.92
N ASN A 9 4.22 13.79 -14.99
CA ASN A 9 5.30 14.75 -15.21
C ASN A 9 4.75 16.17 -15.46
N GLU A 10 3.64 16.28 -16.17
CA GLU A 10 2.91 17.53 -16.41
C GLU A 10 2.34 18.07 -15.09
N SER A 11 1.64 17.22 -14.31
CA SER A 11 1.12 17.57 -12.98
C SER A 11 2.21 18.03 -12.01
N LEU A 12 3.41 17.43 -12.10
CA LEU A 12 4.55 17.77 -11.26
C LEU A 12 5.19 19.10 -11.67
N SER A 13 5.28 19.34 -12.98
CA SER A 13 5.83 20.57 -13.57
C SER A 13 4.95 21.78 -13.31
N ASP A 14 3.62 21.59 -13.32
CA ASP A 14 2.63 22.64 -13.09
C ASP A 14 2.32 22.86 -11.60
N SER A 15 2.93 22.08 -10.70
CA SER A 15 2.66 22.19 -9.26
C SER A 15 3.42 23.36 -8.62
N ASP A 16 2.71 24.46 -8.36
CA ASP A 16 3.24 25.62 -7.63
C ASP A 16 3.85 25.24 -6.26
N ARG A 17 3.22 24.28 -5.56
CA ARG A 17 3.67 23.82 -4.25
C ARG A 17 5.04 23.15 -4.33
N ILE A 18 5.28 22.35 -5.37
CA ILE A 18 6.57 21.69 -5.58
C ILE A 18 7.61 22.69 -6.06
N ALA A 19 7.25 23.59 -6.97
CA ALA A 19 8.13 24.65 -7.44
C ALA A 19 8.62 25.56 -6.29
N ALA A 20 7.74 25.93 -5.36
CA ALA A 20 8.08 26.71 -4.18
C ALA A 20 9.10 26.00 -3.29
N ALA A 21 8.87 24.71 -3.00
CA ALA A 21 9.78 23.89 -2.19
C ALA A 21 11.16 23.73 -2.86
N ILE A 22 11.20 23.46 -4.17
CA ILE A 22 12.46 23.40 -4.93
C ILE A 22 13.17 24.76 -4.90
N GLY A 23 12.43 25.86 -5.00
CA GLY A 23 12.97 27.21 -4.91
C GLY A 23 13.63 27.52 -3.56
N GLU A 24 13.04 27.08 -2.45
CA GLU A 24 13.64 27.18 -1.12
C GLU A 24 14.96 26.42 -1.02
N ILE A 25 14.99 25.19 -1.54
CA ILE A 25 16.18 24.34 -1.55
C ILE A 25 17.28 24.97 -2.42
N LYS A 26 16.95 25.51 -3.60
CA LYS A 26 17.90 26.23 -4.45
C LYS A 26 18.44 27.49 -3.76
N ARG A 27 17.59 28.26 -3.08
CA ARG A 27 18.02 29.45 -2.32
C ARG A 27 18.95 29.13 -1.16
N ALA A 28 18.85 27.93 -0.60
CA ALA A 28 19.80 27.43 0.39
C ALA A 28 21.16 27.01 -0.21
N GLY A 29 21.34 27.12 -1.53
CA GLY A 29 22.61 26.87 -2.22
C GLY A 29 22.77 25.46 -2.77
N TYR A 30 21.70 24.66 -2.84
CA TYR A 30 21.72 23.31 -3.38
C TYR A 30 21.34 23.27 -4.86
N ASP A 31 21.98 22.38 -5.62
CA ASP A 31 21.52 22.01 -6.96
C ASP A 31 20.50 20.87 -6.86
N VAL A 32 19.39 20.99 -7.56
CA VAL A 32 18.22 20.12 -7.39
C VAL A 32 17.95 19.36 -8.68
N PHE A 33 18.07 18.04 -8.61
CA PHE A 33 17.59 17.11 -9.62
C PHE A 33 16.48 16.24 -9.01
N LEU A 34 15.42 15.99 -9.76
CA LEU A 34 14.29 15.19 -9.31
C LEU A 34 14.13 13.98 -10.23
N VAL A 35 14.09 12.79 -9.65
CA VAL A 35 13.77 11.54 -10.34
C VAL A 35 12.61 10.89 -9.59
N LEU A 36 11.53 10.60 -10.31
CA LEU A 36 10.33 10.00 -9.72
C LEU A 36 10.18 8.56 -10.23
N GLU A 37 10.27 7.60 -9.31
CA GLU A 37 9.96 6.19 -9.56
C GLU A 37 8.62 5.87 -8.88
N ALA A 38 7.60 5.53 -9.67
CA ALA A 38 6.29 5.12 -9.16
C ALA A 38 5.90 3.77 -9.78
N THR A 39 5.55 2.81 -8.93
CA THR A 39 5.06 1.49 -9.37
C THR A 39 3.54 1.48 -9.31
N ILE A 40 2.89 1.22 -10.44
CA ILE A 40 1.44 1.30 -10.58
C ILE A 40 0.91 -0.08 -10.96
N GLY A 41 0.11 -0.67 -10.06
CA GLY A 41 -0.55 -1.95 -10.27
C GLY A 41 -1.95 -1.76 -10.83
N PHE A 42 -2.34 -2.59 -11.81
CA PHE A 42 -3.69 -2.61 -12.36
C PHE A 42 -4.30 -3.99 -12.12
N ASN A 43 -5.57 -4.03 -11.75
CA ASN A 43 -6.35 -5.27 -11.72
C ASN A 43 -7.49 -5.13 -12.71
N LYS A 44 -7.60 -6.05 -13.67
CA LYS A 44 -8.62 -5.99 -14.70
C LYS A 44 -9.92 -6.52 -14.10
N ARG A 45 -10.95 -5.67 -14.02
CA ARG A 45 -12.32 -6.12 -13.74
C ARG A 45 -12.87 -6.63 -15.08
N ASP A 46 -13.09 -7.94 -15.18
CA ASP A 46 -13.66 -8.53 -16.37
C ASP A 46 -15.14 -8.19 -16.47
N GLU A 47 -15.59 -7.86 -17.68
CA GLU A 47 -16.95 -7.36 -17.97
C GLU A 47 -18.03 -8.46 -17.94
N ASN A 48 -17.65 -9.70 -17.60
CA ASN A 48 -18.53 -10.87 -17.53
C ASN A 48 -18.32 -11.60 -16.20
N GLY A 49 -19.03 -11.19 -15.16
CA GLY A 49 -19.01 -11.94 -13.91
C GLY A 49 -19.40 -11.11 -12.72
N GLU A 50 -20.72 -10.94 -12.59
CA GLU A 50 -21.44 -10.88 -11.32
C GLU A 50 -21.10 -9.72 -10.38
N TYR A 51 -22.16 -8.95 -10.11
CA TYR A 51 -22.35 -8.09 -8.96
C TYR A 51 -21.70 -8.66 -7.68
N GLU A 52 -20.46 -8.31 -7.40
CA GLU A 52 -20.08 -8.04 -6.02
C GLU A 52 -20.35 -6.56 -5.81
N ALA A 53 -21.56 -6.30 -5.32
CA ALA A 53 -22.04 -5.00 -4.91
C ALA A 53 -20.97 -4.30 -4.05
N GLU A 54 -20.49 -3.18 -4.59
CA GLU A 54 -20.48 -1.87 -3.96
C GLU A 54 -20.39 -1.86 -2.41
N GLU A 55 -19.22 -1.42 -1.95
CA GLU A 55 -19.03 -0.48 -0.83
C GLU A 55 -19.74 -0.77 0.49
N GLU A 56 -18.97 -1.23 1.47
CA GLU A 56 -19.08 -0.70 2.83
C GLU A 56 -17.71 -0.14 3.25
N MET A 57 -17.41 1.05 2.72
CA MET A 57 -16.60 2.01 3.46
C MET A 57 -17.55 2.71 4.46
N GLU A 58 -18.01 1.97 5.46
CA GLU A 58 -18.74 2.55 6.59
C GLU A 58 -17.73 3.07 7.62
N VAL A 59 -17.67 4.40 7.72
CA VAL A 59 -17.14 5.09 8.88
C VAL A 59 -18.33 5.37 9.80
N GLU A 60 -18.59 4.52 10.81
CA GLU A 60 -19.10 4.94 12.13
C GLU A 60 -19.15 3.79 13.17
N SER A 61 -18.32 3.94 14.21
CA SER A 61 -18.49 3.56 15.64
C SER A 61 -19.10 2.22 16.12
N GLU A 62 -18.35 1.61 17.07
CA GLU A 62 -18.71 0.65 18.15
C GLU A 62 -18.32 -0.85 17.97
N ALA A 63 -17.85 -1.47 19.07
CA ALA A 63 -17.06 -2.73 19.13
C ALA A 63 -17.84 -3.95 19.73
N PRO A 64 -17.24 -5.14 20.02
CA PRO A 64 -17.46 -6.47 19.37
C PRO A 64 -18.13 -7.57 20.28
N PRO A 65 -18.29 -8.87 19.87
CA PRO A 65 -17.30 -9.91 20.29
C PRO A 65 -17.13 -11.23 19.44
N LYS A 66 -15.87 -11.61 19.22
CA LYS A 66 -15.12 -12.90 19.37
C LYS A 66 -15.73 -14.29 19.04
N ARG A 67 -14.94 -15.12 18.32
CA ARG A 67 -14.67 -16.53 18.69
C ARG A 67 -13.16 -16.83 18.60
N LYS A 68 -12.55 -17.19 19.74
CA LYS A 68 -11.14 -17.56 19.87
C LYS A 68 -10.98 -19.06 19.69
N PHE A 69 -10.08 -19.50 18.82
CA PHE A 69 -9.49 -20.84 18.89
C PHE A 69 -8.29 -20.76 19.83
N GLU A 70 -8.40 -21.31 21.04
CA GLU A 70 -7.23 -21.52 21.90
C GLU A 70 -6.57 -22.84 21.51
N SER A 71 -5.45 -22.79 20.77
CA SER A 71 -4.56 -23.94 20.62
C SER A 71 -3.35 -23.78 21.55
N THR A 72 -3.31 -24.71 22.50
CA THR A 72 -2.35 -24.91 23.57
C THR A 72 -0.94 -25.28 23.05
N GLY A 73 0.05 -24.44 23.34
CA GLY A 73 1.48 -24.78 23.19
C GLY A 73 2.31 -23.62 22.63
N ARG A 74 3.37 -23.21 23.33
CA ARG A 74 4.28 -22.16 22.84
C ARG A 74 5.09 -22.70 21.66
N ILE A 75 4.65 -22.40 20.44
CA ILE A 75 5.42 -22.64 19.23
C ILE A 75 6.52 -21.57 19.14
N LYS A 76 7.79 -21.96 19.05
CA LYS A 76 8.90 -21.04 18.75
C LYS A 76 9.17 -21.08 17.25
N LEU A 77 8.68 -20.09 16.52
CA LEU A 77 8.95 -19.95 15.08
C LEU A 77 10.32 -19.30 14.85
N THR A 78 11.07 -19.76 13.84
CA THR A 78 12.31 -19.13 13.38
C THR A 78 12.09 -18.34 12.09
N SER A 79 13.00 -17.41 11.78
CA SER A 79 12.90 -16.57 10.57
C SER A 79 12.86 -17.36 9.25
N GLN A 80 13.35 -18.61 9.24
CA GLN A 80 13.27 -19.49 8.09
C GLN A 80 11.88 -20.11 7.93
N ASP A 81 11.25 -20.50 9.03
CA ASP A 81 9.89 -21.06 9.04
C ASP A 81 8.86 -20.04 8.51
N HIS A 82 9.04 -18.75 8.84
CA HIS A 82 8.21 -17.66 8.30
C HIS A 82 8.28 -17.55 6.77
N LYS A 83 9.47 -17.69 6.19
CA LYS A 83 9.62 -17.64 4.72
C LYS A 83 9.00 -18.87 4.06
N PHE A 84 9.15 -20.04 4.69
CA PHE A 84 8.59 -21.31 4.21
C PHE A 84 7.06 -21.30 4.20
N LEU A 85 6.41 -20.80 5.26
CA LEU A 85 4.95 -20.74 5.34
C LEU A 85 4.35 -19.66 4.44
N LYS A 86 5.08 -18.54 4.24
CA LYS A 86 4.71 -17.51 3.26
C LYS A 86 4.75 -18.01 1.81
N ALA A 87 5.68 -18.92 1.48
CA ALA A 87 5.75 -19.52 0.15
C ALA A 87 4.57 -20.46 -0.14
N LEU A 88 4.06 -21.15 0.88
CA LEU A 88 2.90 -22.06 0.78
C LEU A 88 1.54 -21.32 0.82
N LYS A 89 1.53 -19.98 0.88
CA LYS A 89 0.32 -19.15 1.08
C LYS A 89 -0.50 -19.53 2.33
N ILE A 90 0.15 -20.06 3.36
CA ILE A 90 -0.46 -20.34 4.66
C ILE A 90 -0.21 -19.12 5.55
N ALA A 91 -1.27 -18.43 5.97
CA ALA A 91 -1.16 -17.32 6.91
C ALA A 91 -1.01 -17.85 8.34
N ILE A 92 -0.03 -17.31 9.07
CA ILE A 92 0.07 -17.48 10.52
C ILE A 92 -0.42 -16.16 11.09
N GLU A 93 -1.61 -16.14 11.69
CA GLU A 93 -1.95 -15.04 12.58
C GLU A 93 -1.11 -15.22 13.85
N GLU A 94 -0.22 -14.26 14.12
CA GLU A 94 0.42 -14.17 15.43
C GLU A 94 -0.67 -13.78 16.44
N ASP A 95 -1.08 -14.74 17.25
CA ASP A 95 -1.97 -14.49 18.37
C ASP A 95 -1.20 -13.62 19.38
N LYS A 96 -1.47 -12.32 19.34
CA LYS A 96 -0.94 -11.35 20.31
C LYS A 96 -1.49 -11.72 21.69
N SER A 97 -0.63 -12.24 22.56
CA SER A 97 -0.77 -12.11 24.01
C SER A 97 0.28 -11.14 24.54
#